data_AF-A0A5J4UB78-F1
#
_entry.id   AF-A0A5J4UB78-F1
#
_cell.length_a   1.000
_cell.length_b   1.000
_cell.length_c   1.000
_cell.angle_alpha   90.00
_cell.angle_beta   90.00
_cell.angle_gamma   90.00
#
_symmetry.space_group_name_H-M   'P 1'
#
loop_
_entity.id
_entity.type
_entity.pdbx_description
1 polymer ?
#
loop_
_entity_poly.entity_id
_entity_poly.type
_entity_poly.pdbx_seq_one_letter_code
_entity_poly.pdbx_strand_id
1 'polypeptide(L)'
;MSKNSIKPEPSEPGLFVNFDPPKFTVRTPVTTTVEQLELGDKIGKFLQSEQQQTLQDIERQLIPMQAVSERTQALMAKVLQAMTGVQASEIDFLTTNILDEQNGEARRREIQCPQLLPITSVPVQDEVLDSKRSPIDKILQSEQV
;
A
#
# COMPACT_ATOMS: atom_id res chain seq x y z
N MET A 1 -52.24 25.82 3.98
CA MET A 1 -51.32 26.52 3.07
C MET A 1 -50.29 25.52 2.54
N SER A 2 -50.17 25.50 1.21
CA SER A 2 -49.33 24.74 0.26
C SER A 2 -48.53 23.50 0.66
N LYS A 3 -48.86 22.40 -0.04
CA LYS A 3 -48.04 21.19 -0.26
C LYS A 3 -47.09 21.48 -1.43
N ASN A 4 -45.78 21.39 -1.22
CA ASN A 4 -44.81 21.42 -2.32
C ASN A 4 -44.31 19.99 -2.58
N SER A 5 -45.01 19.29 -3.46
CA SER A 5 -44.56 18.02 -4.03
C SER A 5 -43.85 18.34 -5.34
N ILE A 6 -42.54 18.09 -5.39
CA ILE A 6 -41.73 18.25 -6.60
C ILE A 6 -42.08 17.12 -7.57
N LYS A 7 -42.58 17.50 -8.74
CA LYS A 7 -42.93 16.62 -9.84
C LYS A 7 -41.67 16.34 -10.67
N PRO A 8 -41.33 15.08 -11.00
CA PRO A 8 -40.30 14.83 -11.99
C PRO A 8 -40.85 15.16 -13.39
N GLU A 9 -39.95 15.63 -14.24
CA GLU A 9 -40.14 16.05 -15.62
C GLU A 9 -40.85 14.96 -16.46
N PRO A 10 -41.76 15.32 -17.40
CA PRO A 10 -42.40 14.34 -18.25
C PRO A 10 -41.39 13.81 -19.28
N SER A 11 -41.06 12.52 -19.22
CA SER A 11 -40.35 11.84 -20.30
C SER A 11 -41.09 12.03 -21.62
N GLU A 12 -40.34 12.36 -22.67
CA GLU A 12 -40.83 12.58 -24.02
C GLU A 12 -41.79 11.45 -24.46
N PRO A 13 -42.90 11.77 -25.13
CA PRO A 13 -43.76 10.74 -25.69
C PRO A 13 -43.02 10.04 -26.82
N GLY A 14 -42.46 8.86 -26.54
CA GLY A 14 -42.05 7.93 -27.58
C GLY A 14 -43.20 7.76 -28.57
N LEU A 15 -42.92 8.00 -29.85
CA LEU A 15 -43.86 7.89 -30.96
C LEU A 15 -44.34 6.43 -31.10
N PHE A 16 -45.26 6.01 -30.26
CA PHE A 16 -45.98 4.76 -30.46
C PHE A 16 -46.96 4.98 -31.61
N VAL A 17 -46.50 4.63 -32.81
CA VAL A 17 -47.34 4.53 -33.99
C VAL A 17 -48.39 3.45 -33.71
N ASN A 18 -49.62 3.86 -33.39
CA ASN A 18 -50.76 2.96 -33.31
C ASN A 18 -51.02 2.43 -34.73
N PHE A 19 -50.57 1.22 -35.02
CA PHE A 19 -50.99 0.51 -36.21
C PHE A 19 -52.43 0.06 -36.02
N ASP A 20 -53.33 0.55 -36.87
CA ASP A 20 -54.70 0.02 -36.93
C ASP A 20 -54.64 -1.48 -37.23
N PRO A 21 -55.37 -2.33 -36.47
CA PRO A 21 -55.41 -3.76 -36.75
C PRO A 21 -55.93 -4.02 -38.16
N PRO A 22 -55.23 -4.80 -39.01
CA PRO A 22 -55.73 -5.15 -40.32
C PRO A 22 -57.04 -5.91 -40.17
N LYS A 23 -58.10 -5.44 -40.85
CA LYS A 23 -59.41 -6.11 -40.88
C LYS A 23 -59.29 -7.41 -41.68
N PHE A 24 -58.83 -8.48 -41.04
CA PHE A 24 -58.86 -9.81 -41.63
C PHE A 24 -60.32 -10.29 -41.69
N THR A 25 -60.82 -10.48 -42.91
CA THR A 25 -62.09 -11.14 -43.17
C THR A 25 -62.10 -12.51 -42.47
N VAL A 26 -63.10 -12.76 -41.63
CA VAL A 26 -63.26 -14.02 -40.90
C VAL A 26 -63.35 -15.16 -41.90
N ARG A 27 -62.24 -15.89 -42.06
CA ARG A 27 -62.22 -17.19 -42.71
C ARG A 27 -62.62 -18.20 -41.64
N THR A 28 -63.59 -19.06 -41.97
CA THR A 28 -64.14 -20.12 -41.11
C THR A 28 -63.06 -20.71 -40.21
N PRO A 29 -63.22 -20.73 -38.87
CA PRO A 29 -62.21 -21.29 -37.98
C PRO A 29 -62.14 -22.78 -38.26
N VAL A 30 -61.06 -23.20 -38.92
CA VAL A 30 -60.71 -24.61 -39.01
C VAL A 30 -60.43 -25.08 -37.58
N THR A 31 -61.17 -26.09 -37.14
CA THR A 31 -61.04 -26.70 -35.81
C THR A 31 -59.71 -27.44 -35.71
N THR A 32 -58.64 -26.72 -35.36
CA THR A 32 -57.35 -27.26 -34.90
C THR A 32 -57.16 -26.86 -33.44
N THR A 33 -57.87 -27.50 -32.52
CA THR A 33 -58.02 -26.99 -31.14
C THR A 33 -57.34 -27.82 -30.04
N VAL A 34 -56.71 -28.97 -30.35
CA VAL A 34 -56.09 -29.82 -29.31
C VAL A 34 -54.60 -30.07 -29.56
N GLU A 35 -54.22 -30.55 -30.75
CA GLU A 35 -52.82 -30.93 -31.03
C GLU A 35 -51.85 -29.74 -31.07
N GLN A 36 -52.30 -28.57 -31.54
CA GLN A 36 -51.48 -27.37 -31.64
C GLN A 36 -51.22 -26.72 -30.27
N LEU A 37 -52.17 -26.85 -29.33
CA LEU A 37 -52.05 -26.37 -27.96
C LEU A 37 -51.06 -27.24 -27.15
N GLU A 38 -51.12 -28.57 -27.32
CA GLU A 38 -50.15 -29.49 -26.73
C GLU A 38 -48.73 -29.31 -27.27
N LEU A 39 -48.60 -29.00 -28.57
CA LEU A 39 -47.29 -28.72 -29.17
C LEU A 39 -46.67 -27.44 -28.58
N GLY A 40 -47.47 -26.40 -28.37
CA GLY A 40 -47.03 -25.17 -27.69
C GLY A 40 -46.54 -25.43 -26.26
N ASP A 41 -47.26 -26.26 -25.50
CA ASP A 41 -46.87 -26.66 -24.14
C ASP A 41 -45.57 -27.52 -24.13
N LYS A 42 -45.41 -28.43 -25.09
CA LYS A 42 -44.16 -29.19 -25.28
C LYS A 42 -42.97 -28.29 -25.62
N ILE A 43 -43.14 -27.31 -26.50
CA ILE A 43 -42.08 -26.36 -26.86
C ILE A 43 -41.69 -25.50 -25.65
N GLY A 44 -42.68 -25.01 -24.89
CA GLY A 44 -42.43 -24.28 -23.64
C GLY A 44 -41.63 -25.09 -22.62
N LYS A 45 -42.00 -26.35 -22.41
CA LYS A 45 -41.29 -27.29 -21.52
C LYS A 45 -39.87 -27.60 -22.00
N PHE A 46 -39.68 -27.78 -23.32
CA PHE A 46 -38.36 -28.01 -23.90
C PHE A 46 -37.44 -26.80 -23.67
N LEU A 47 -37.90 -25.60 -24.00
CA LEU A 47 -37.14 -24.36 -23.79
C LEU A 47 -36.80 -24.15 -22.31
N GLN A 48 -37.73 -24.44 -21.41
CA GLN A 48 -37.49 -24.38 -19.97
C GLN A 48 -36.40 -25.38 -19.54
N SER A 49 -36.43 -26.61 -20.06
CA SER A 49 -35.42 -27.63 -19.75
C SER A 49 -34.03 -27.27 -20.28
N GLU A 50 -33.92 -26.72 -21.49
CA GLU A 50 -32.65 -26.21 -22.04
C GLU A 50 -32.12 -25.04 -21.22
N GLN A 51 -32.99 -24.11 -20.81
CA GLN A 51 -32.59 -22.97 -19.99
C GLN A 51 -32.07 -23.42 -18.63
N GLN A 52 -32.74 -24.38 -17.97
CA GLN A 52 -32.28 -24.94 -16.70
C GLN A 52 -30.94 -25.68 -16.85
N GLN A 53 -30.76 -26.46 -17.92
CA GLN A 53 -29.49 -27.14 -18.20
C GLN A 53 -28.34 -26.14 -18.38
N THR A 54 -28.58 -25.09 -19.18
CA THR A 54 -27.60 -24.02 -19.42
C THR A 54 -27.17 -23.33 -18.12
N LEU A 55 -28.13 -23.05 -17.22
CA LEU A 55 -27.83 -22.45 -15.91
C LEU A 55 -26.95 -23.37 -15.05
N GLN A 56 -27.23 -24.67 -15.02
CA GLN A 56 -26.40 -25.63 -14.28
C GLN A 56 -24.98 -25.71 -14.86
N ASP A 57 -24.84 -25.67 -16.18
CA ASP A 57 -23.53 -25.74 -16.83
C ASP A 57 -22.70 -24.47 -16.57
N ILE A 58 -23.34 -23.30 -16.50
CA ILE A 58 -22.71 -22.05 -16.07
C ILE A 58 -22.28 -22.13 -14.60
N GLU A 59 -23.14 -22.62 -13.72
CA GLU A 59 -22.83 -22.77 -12.29
C GLU A 59 -21.63 -23.70 -12.07
N ARG A 60 -21.59 -24.84 -12.78
CA ARG A 60 -20.45 -25.78 -12.76
C ARG A 60 -19.13 -25.16 -13.20
N GLN A 61 -19.16 -24.16 -14.10
CA GLN A 61 -17.97 -23.45 -14.55
C GLN A 61 -17.57 -22.30 -13.62
N LEU A 62 -18.54 -21.63 -13.00
CA LEU A 62 -18.27 -20.51 -12.10
C LEU A 62 -17.51 -20.94 -10.84
N ILE A 63 -17.82 -22.09 -10.26
CA ILE A 63 -17.14 -22.58 -9.05
C ILE A 63 -15.62 -22.74 -9.23
N PRO A 64 -15.12 -23.45 -10.25
CA PRO A 64 -13.68 -23.56 -10.47
C PRO A 64 -13.04 -22.22 -10.83
N MET A 65 -13.72 -21.34 -11.57
CA MET A 65 -13.21 -20.00 -11.86
C MET A 65 -13.04 -19.16 -10.58
N GLN A 66 -13.99 -19.25 -9.66
CA GLN A 66 -13.90 -18.58 -8.37
C GLN A 66 -12.70 -19.10 -7.56
N ALA A 67 -12.53 -20.43 -7.49
CA ALA A 67 -11.39 -21.02 -6.80
C ALA A 67 -10.03 -20.60 -7.42
N VAL A 68 -9.96 -20.45 -8.74
CA VAL A 68 -8.76 -19.92 -9.42
C VAL A 68 -8.52 -18.46 -9.06
N SER A 69 -9.57 -17.63 -9.03
CA SER A 69 -9.48 -16.22 -8.64
C SER A 69 -8.96 -16.06 -7.20
N GLU A 70 -9.52 -16.81 -6.26
CA GLU A 70 -9.10 -16.80 -4.85
C GLU A 70 -7.63 -17.22 -4.68
N ARG A 71 -7.21 -18.28 -5.39
CA ARG A 71 -5.80 -18.72 -5.40
C ARG A 71 -4.87 -17.66 -5.97
N THR A 72 -5.30 -16.99 -7.03
CA THR A 72 -4.52 -15.91 -7.66
C THR A 72 -4.36 -14.74 -6.70
N GLN A 73 -5.44 -14.34 -6.00
CA GLN A 73 -5.38 -13.31 -4.97
C GLN A 73 -4.45 -13.71 -3.81
N ALA A 74 -4.53 -14.95 -3.34
CA ALA A 74 -3.64 -15.45 -2.29
C ALA A 74 -2.17 -15.46 -2.74
N LEU A 75 -1.88 -15.80 -3.99
CA LEU A 75 -0.54 -15.74 -4.55
C LEU A 75 -0.02 -14.30 -4.61
N MET A 76 -0.81 -13.36 -5.13
CA MET A 76 -0.44 -11.95 -5.17
C MET A 76 -0.15 -11.39 -3.77
N ALA A 77 -0.97 -11.75 -2.77
CA ALA A 77 -0.74 -11.35 -1.39
C ALA A 77 0.60 -11.88 -0.84
N LYS A 78 0.94 -13.14 -1.11
CA LYS A 78 2.23 -13.72 -0.72
C LYS A 78 3.42 -13.06 -1.40
N VAL A 79 3.30 -12.76 -2.69
CA VAL A 79 4.35 -12.05 -3.44
C VAL A 79 4.55 -10.65 -2.86
N LEU A 80 3.47 -9.92 -2.60
CA LEU A 80 3.55 -8.59 -1.99
C LEU A 80 4.21 -8.66 -0.61
N GLN A 81 3.80 -9.60 0.24
CA GLN A 81 4.40 -9.81 1.55
C GLN A 81 5.90 -10.11 1.46
N ALA A 82 6.32 -10.97 0.52
CA ALA A 82 7.72 -11.29 0.31
C ALA A 82 8.52 -10.06 -0.16
N MET A 83 8.00 -9.28 -1.11
CA MET A 83 8.64 -8.06 -1.59
C MET A 83 8.80 -7.03 -0.47
N THR A 84 7.78 -6.83 0.36
CA THR A 84 7.86 -5.94 1.52
C THR A 84 8.90 -6.43 2.53
N GLY A 85 8.96 -7.74 2.78
CA GLY A 85 9.98 -8.34 3.65
C GLY A 85 11.40 -8.12 3.15
N VAL A 86 11.64 -8.32 1.85
CA VAL A 86 12.94 -8.06 1.21
C VAL A 86 13.31 -6.58 1.34
N GLN A 87 12.39 -5.67 1.03
CA GLN A 87 12.63 -4.23 1.13
C GLN A 87 12.93 -3.81 2.58
N ALA A 88 12.23 -4.35 3.57
CA ALA A 88 12.52 -4.10 4.98
C ALA A 88 13.93 -4.59 5.35
N SER A 89 14.31 -5.80 4.92
CA SER A 89 15.65 -6.35 5.20
C SER A 89 16.77 -5.55 4.55
N GLU A 90 16.52 -4.98 3.35
CA GLU A 90 17.47 -4.12 2.66
C GLU A 90 17.67 -2.80 3.42
N ILE A 91 16.59 -2.19 3.91
CA ILE A 91 16.65 -0.97 4.73
C ILE A 91 17.42 -1.25 6.03
N ASP A 92 17.13 -2.34 6.72
CA ASP A 92 17.81 -2.71 7.97
C ASP A 92 19.31 -2.95 7.73
N PHE A 93 19.66 -3.63 6.64
CA PHE A 93 21.05 -3.86 6.24
C PHE A 93 21.79 -2.54 5.98
N LEU A 94 21.22 -1.65 5.17
CA LEU A 94 21.82 -0.36 4.87
C LEU A 94 21.96 0.51 6.14
N THR A 95 20.95 0.51 7.01
CA THR A 95 20.97 1.25 8.28
C THR A 95 22.09 0.75 9.18
N THR A 96 22.27 -0.57 9.26
CA THR A 96 23.33 -1.19 10.05
C THR A 96 24.71 -0.81 9.52
N ASN A 97 24.92 -0.87 8.20
CA ASN A 97 26.19 -0.49 7.59
C ASN A 97 26.53 0.98 7.81
N ILE A 98 25.56 1.89 7.68
CA ILE A 98 25.76 3.32 7.95
C ILE A 98 26.17 3.53 9.40
N LEU A 99 25.50 2.86 10.35
CA LEU A 99 25.83 2.96 11.77
C LEU A 99 27.25 2.47 12.05
N ASP A 100 27.63 1.32 11.49
CA ASP A 100 28.97 0.75 11.65
C ASP A 100 30.06 1.65 11.05
N GLU A 101 29.80 2.24 9.89
CA GLU A 101 30.72 3.20 9.27
C GLU A 101 30.91 4.45 10.13
N GLN A 102 29.82 5.02 10.66
CA GLN A 102 29.86 6.16 11.57
C GLN A 102 30.62 5.84 12.86
N ASN A 103 30.41 4.66 13.44
CA ASN A 103 31.13 4.18 14.62
C ASN A 103 32.64 4.00 14.33
N GLY A 104 32.96 3.41 13.17
CA GLY A 104 34.33 3.25 12.72
C GLY A 104 35.03 4.60 12.52
N GLU A 105 34.35 5.57 11.92
CA GLU A 105 34.83 6.94 11.73
C GLU A 105 35.01 7.68 13.07
N ALA A 106 34.04 7.57 13.97
CA ALA A 106 34.13 8.14 15.31
C ALA A 106 35.35 7.60 16.07
N ARG A 107 35.57 6.28 16.01
CA ARG A 107 36.72 5.62 16.62
C ARG A 107 38.06 6.06 15.99
N ARG A 108 38.12 6.22 14.66
CA ARG A 108 39.31 6.76 13.99
C ARG A 108 39.63 8.18 14.48
N ARG A 109 38.61 9.04 14.58
CA ARG A 109 38.76 10.41 15.10
C ARG A 109 39.21 10.44 16.56
N GLU A 110 38.67 9.58 17.41
CA GLU A 110 39.07 9.47 18.82
C GLU A 110 40.54 9.03 18.98
N ILE A 111 41.01 8.08 18.17
CA ILE A 111 42.40 7.64 18.22
C ILE A 111 43.34 8.72 17.69
N GLN A 112 42.94 9.45 16.64
CA GLN A 112 43.77 10.51 16.04
C GLN A 112 43.82 11.78 16.90
N CYS A 113 42.74 12.07 17.63
CA CYS A 113 42.68 13.10 18.65
C CYS A 113 42.43 12.44 20.00
N PRO A 114 43.47 11.87 20.66
CA PRO A 114 43.35 11.50 22.07
C PRO A 114 42.80 12.73 22.77
N GLN A 115 41.64 12.61 23.42
CA GLN A 115 41.12 13.71 24.21
C GLN A 115 42.24 14.12 25.17
N LEU A 116 42.81 15.30 24.94
CA LEU A 116 43.57 16.00 25.95
C LEU A 116 42.52 16.36 27.00
N LEU A 117 42.23 15.41 27.89
CA LEU A 117 41.69 15.74 29.20
C LEU A 117 42.53 16.93 29.69
N PRO A 118 41.91 18.05 30.09
CA PRO A 118 42.66 19.13 30.70
C PRO A 118 43.43 18.49 31.85
N ILE A 119 44.74 18.31 31.67
CA ILE A 119 45.62 17.98 32.77
C ILE A 119 45.41 19.17 33.67
N THR A 120 44.72 18.96 34.80
CA THR A 120 44.69 19.94 35.86
C THR A 120 46.15 20.05 36.29
N SER A 121 46.88 20.96 35.67
CA SER A 121 48.18 21.38 36.13
C SER A 121 47.92 21.94 37.51
N VAL A 122 48.12 21.09 38.51
CA VAL A 122 48.20 21.50 39.91
C VAL A 122 49.19 22.66 39.91
N PRO A 123 48.78 23.87 40.32
CA PRO A 123 49.74 24.93 40.48
C PRO A 123 50.73 24.42 41.52
N VAL A 124 51.97 24.16 41.08
CA VAL A 124 53.08 24.02 42.00
C VAL A 124 53.07 25.31 42.80
N GLN A 125 52.70 25.21 44.08
CA GLN A 125 52.86 26.33 44.99
C GLN A 125 54.36 26.57 45.10
N ASP A 126 54.83 27.57 44.37
CA ASP A 126 56.16 28.15 44.52
C ASP A 126 56.15 29.00 45.80
N GLU A 127 55.91 28.34 46.93
CA GLU A 127 56.01 28.94 48.26
C GLU A 127 57.16 28.26 49.01
N VAL A 128 58.24 29.04 49.11
CA VAL A 128 59.28 28.97 50.15
C VAL A 128 60.38 27.91 49.95
N LEU A 129 61.32 28.19 49.03
CA LEU A 129 62.72 27.74 49.19
C LEU A 129 63.77 28.79 48.83
N ASP A 130 63.45 30.10 48.83
CA ASP A 130 64.44 31.17 48.62
C ASP A 130 65.18 31.60 49.90
N SER A 131 65.60 30.66 50.76
CA SER A 131 66.29 31.01 52.02
C SER A 131 67.74 30.51 52.13
N LYS A 132 68.30 29.79 51.14
CA LYS A 132 69.64 29.20 51.30
C LYS A 132 70.48 29.07 50.02
N ARG A 133 70.68 30.15 49.24
CA ARG A 133 71.78 30.16 48.25
C ARG A 133 72.67 31.41 48.32
N SER A 134 73.74 31.24 49.10
CA SER A 134 75.10 31.81 49.03
C SER A 134 75.35 33.23 48.45
N PRO A 135 76.01 34.14 49.19
CA PRO A 135 76.28 35.52 48.78
C PRO A 135 77.54 35.63 47.89
N ILE A 136 77.57 34.93 46.75
CA ILE A 136 78.75 34.96 45.85
C ILE A 136 78.64 36.06 44.79
N ASP A 137 77.47 36.64 44.55
CA ASP A 137 77.26 37.59 43.45
C ASP A 137 77.59 39.06 43.77
N LYS A 138 78.31 39.37 44.87
CA LYS A 138 78.64 40.76 45.25
C LYS A 138 80.06 41.23 44.91
N ILE A 139 80.88 40.46 44.18
CA ILE A 139 82.31 40.78 43.97
C ILE A 139 82.62 41.37 42.56
N LEU A 140 81.64 41.80 41.76
CA LEU A 140 81.91 42.38 40.43
C LEU A 140 81.21 43.73 40.18
N GLN A 141 81.24 44.64 41.14
CA GLN A 141 80.87 46.06 40.92
C GLN A 141 81.85 47.03 41.58
N SER A 142 83.15 46.82 41.40
CA SER A 142 84.17 47.79 41.80
C SER A 142 85.38 47.66 40.88
N GLU A 143 85.28 48.14 39.64
CA GLU A 143 86.39 48.67 38.84
C GLU A 143 85.89 48.99 37.42
N GLN A 144 85.49 50.26 37.21
CA GLN A 144 86.08 51.12 36.18
C GLN A 144 85.46 52.51 36.27
N VAL A 145 86.31 53.46 36.66
CA VAL A 145 86.20 54.90 36.44
C VAL A 145 86.68 55.19 35.03
#